data_AF-A5N8E0-F1
#
_entry.id   AF-A5N8E0-F1
#
_cell.length_a   1.000
_cell.length_b   1.000
_cell.length_c   1.000
_cell.angle_alpha   90.00
_cell.angle_beta   90.00
_cell.angle_gamma   90.00
#
_symmetry.space_group_name_H-M   'P 1'
#
loop_
_entity.id
_entity.type
_entity.pdbx_description
1 polymer ?
#
loop_
_entity_poly.entity_id
_entity_poly.type
_entity_poly.pdbx_seq_one_letter_code
_entity_poly.pdbx_strand_id
1 'polypeptide(L)'
;MNNQLLGWWICIFFILGCSYSLFKRFKSICPKINLPAKNLLNFHCIFSIIATILAFIHAGNNLYHIRFSTGYISLLLMVMVTLIGILMKYFKKIYVRHKMFWLYTHIFLTIILIGTISLHIFRYLLLQ
;
A
#
# COMPACT_ATOMS: atom_id res chain seq x y z
N MET A 1 19.83 -7.94 -9.97
CA MET A 1 19.36 -7.20 -8.77
C MET A 1 18.96 -8.23 -7.72
N ASN A 2 19.42 -8.12 -6.47
CA ASN A 2 19.10 -9.12 -5.44
C ASN A 2 17.58 -9.07 -5.14
N ASN A 3 16.85 -10.11 -5.52
CA ASN A 3 15.38 -10.11 -5.50
C ASN A 3 14.81 -9.98 -4.07
N GLN A 4 15.55 -10.47 -3.07
CA GLN A 4 15.22 -10.32 -1.65
C GLN A 4 15.37 -8.87 -1.18
N LEU A 5 16.45 -8.18 -1.59
CA LEU A 5 16.67 -6.77 -1.25
C LEU A 5 15.53 -5.90 -1.79
N LEU A 6 15.08 -6.17 -3.02
CA LEU A 6 13.94 -5.47 -3.62
C LEU A 6 12.64 -5.68 -2.82
N GLY A 7 12.39 -6.91 -2.34
CA GLY A 7 11.28 -7.22 -1.44
C GLY A 7 11.27 -6.37 -0.16
N TRP A 8 12.44 -6.20 0.46
CA TRP A 8 12.59 -5.35 1.65
C TRP A 8 12.38 -3.86 1.33
N TRP A 9 12.88 -3.37 0.21
CA TRP A 9 12.61 -1.99 -0.24
C TRP A 9 11.11 -1.72 -0.41
N ILE A 10 10.38 -2.65 -1.02
CA ILE A 10 8.92 -2.55 -1.16
C ILE A 10 8.26 -2.42 0.21
N CYS A 11 8.66 -3.24 1.20
CA CYS A 11 8.11 -3.18 2.55
C CYS A 11 8.37 -1.83 3.21
N ILE A 12 9.58 -1.26 3.07
CA ILE A 12 9.92 0.06 3.61
C ILE A 12 9.01 1.14 2.99
N PHE A 13 8.91 1.18 1.66
CA PHE A 13 8.05 2.16 0.98
C PHE A 13 6.57 1.97 1.32
N PHE A 14 6.12 0.73 1.50
CA PHE A 14 4.75 0.43 1.92
C PHE A 14 4.45 0.93 3.34
N ILE A 15 5.35 0.70 4.30
CA ILE A 15 5.22 1.22 5.67
C ILE A 15 5.21 2.75 5.68
N LEU A 16 6.12 3.37 4.93
CA LEU A 16 6.14 4.83 4.73
C LEU A 16 4.86 5.33 4.06
N GLY A 17 4.29 4.55 3.14
CA GLY A 17 2.94 4.76 2.61
C GLY A 17 1.91 4.79 3.74
N CYS A 18 1.81 3.74 4.55
CA CYS A 18 0.82 3.67 5.64
C CYS A 18 0.97 4.75 6.73
N SER A 19 2.14 5.40 6.84
CA SER A 19 2.46 6.40 7.86
C SER A 19 1.47 7.56 7.96
N TYR A 20 0.84 7.97 6.85
CA TYR A 20 -0.16 9.06 6.86
C TYR A 20 -1.40 8.72 7.71
N SER A 21 -1.87 7.47 7.64
CA SER A 21 -3.02 7.01 8.43
C SER A 21 -2.70 7.05 9.93
N LEU A 22 -1.49 6.61 10.30
CA LEU A 22 -0.98 6.66 11.67
C LEU A 22 -0.83 8.11 12.15
N PHE A 23 -0.23 8.97 11.34
CA PHE A 23 -0.06 10.38 11.66
C PHE A 23 -1.39 11.11 11.86
N LYS A 24 -2.39 10.84 11.03
CA LYS A 24 -3.72 11.46 11.15
C LYS A 24 -4.40 11.11 12.49
N ARG A 25 -4.25 9.86 12.95
CA ARG A 25 -4.73 9.44 14.28
C ARG A 25 -3.89 10.07 15.39
N PHE A 26 -2.57 10.10 15.25
CA PHE A 26 -1.67 10.68 16.24
C PHE A 26 -1.92 12.18 16.46
N LYS A 27 -2.18 12.93 15.39
CA LYS A 27 -2.55 14.36 15.47
C LYS A 27 -3.85 14.60 16.24
N SER A 28 -4.80 13.65 16.21
CA SER A 28 -6.02 13.71 17.02
C SER A 28 -5.75 13.58 18.52
N ILE A 29 -4.66 12.91 18.90
CA ILE A 29 -4.25 12.67 20.29
C ILE A 29 -3.31 13.78 20.76
N CYS A 30 -2.40 14.23 19.89
CA CYS A 30 -1.39 15.25 20.17
C CYS A 30 -1.51 16.44 19.19
N PRO A 31 -2.43 17.39 19.44
CA PRO A 31 -2.69 18.49 18.52
C PRO A 31 -1.56 19.51 18.41
N LYS A 32 -0.56 19.48 19.31
CA LYS A 32 0.62 20.37 19.29
C LYS A 32 1.54 20.17 18.08
N ILE A 33 1.39 19.06 17.34
CA ILE A 33 2.26 18.74 16.20
C ILE A 33 1.78 19.45 14.94
N ASN A 34 2.52 20.50 14.58
CA ASN A 34 2.21 21.37 13.44
C ASN A 34 2.90 20.90 12.14
N LEU A 35 2.59 19.67 11.72
CA LEU A 35 3.06 19.13 10.43
C LEU A 35 2.00 19.36 9.33
N PRO A 36 2.40 19.80 8.12
CA PRO A 36 1.49 20.07 7.02
C PRO A 36 0.86 18.77 6.49
N ALA A 37 -0.38 18.49 6.89
CA ALA A 37 -1.10 17.27 6.53
C ALA A 37 -1.27 17.06 5.01
N LYS A 38 -1.29 18.14 4.22
CA LYS A 38 -1.35 18.08 2.75
C LYS A 38 -0.06 17.51 2.14
N ASN A 39 1.09 17.88 2.67
CA ASN A 39 2.38 17.36 2.21
C ASN A 39 2.53 15.89 2.57
N LEU A 40 2.12 15.51 3.78
CA LEU A 40 2.14 14.11 4.21
C LEU A 40 1.21 13.22 3.37
N LEU A 41 0.03 13.72 2.99
CA LEU A 41 -0.86 13.02 2.06
C LEU A 41 -0.22 12.83 0.68
N ASN A 42 0.52 13.83 0.19
CA ASN A 42 1.25 13.70 -1.07
C ASN A 42 2.34 12.62 -0.98
N PHE A 43 3.13 12.61 0.09
CA PHE A 43 4.14 11.59 0.32
C PHE A 43 3.53 10.19 0.43
N HIS A 44 2.42 10.02 1.15
CA HIS A 44 1.68 8.75 1.22
C HIS A 44 1.34 8.20 -0.17
N CYS A 45 0.78 9.04 -1.05
CA CYS A 45 0.44 8.61 -2.41
C CYS A 45 1.69 8.28 -3.24
N ILE A 46 2.74 9.12 -3.17
CA ILE A 46 3.97 8.92 -3.94
C ILE A 46 4.67 7.62 -3.50
N PHE A 47 4.84 7.40 -2.20
CA PHE A 47 5.44 6.18 -1.68
C PHE A 47 4.63 4.94 -2.01
N SER A 48 3.29 5.01 -1.98
CA SER A 48 2.43 3.89 -2.36
C SER A 48 2.55 3.55 -3.86
N ILE A 49 2.66 4.56 -4.73
CA ILE A 49 2.90 4.36 -6.17
C ILE A 49 4.27 3.72 -6.40
N ILE A 50 5.32 4.24 -5.76
CA ILE A 50 6.68 3.68 -5.86
C ILE A 50 6.70 2.23 -5.38
N ALA A 51 6.11 1.92 -4.23
CA ALA A 51 5.99 0.56 -3.72
C ALA A 51 5.30 -0.38 -4.72
N THR A 52 4.22 0.09 -5.35
CA THR A 52 3.48 -0.66 -6.37
C THR A 52 4.33 -0.97 -7.60
N ILE A 53 5.08 0.02 -8.11
CA ILE A 53 5.99 -0.16 -9.25
C ILE A 53 7.09 -1.18 -8.90
N LEU A 54 7.72 -1.03 -7.73
CA LEU A 54 8.77 -1.95 -7.29
C LEU A 54 8.24 -3.38 -7.14
N ALA A 55 6.99 -3.56 -6.69
CA ALA A 55 6.38 -4.88 -6.59
C ALA A 55 6.07 -5.52 -7.94
N PHE A 56 5.70 -4.73 -8.96
CA PHE A 56 5.63 -5.24 -10.33
C PHE A 56 6.98 -5.73 -10.82
N ILE A 57 8.05 -4.97 -10.56
CA ILE A 57 9.42 -5.38 -10.94
C ILE A 57 9.82 -6.65 -10.19
N HIS A 58 9.51 -6.75 -8.89
CA HIS A 58 9.79 -7.94 -8.06
C HIS A 58 9.05 -9.18 -8.54
N ALA A 59 7.78 -9.03 -8.93
CA ALA A 59 6.97 -10.11 -9.50
C ALA A 59 7.40 -10.46 -10.93
N GLY A 60 7.99 -9.52 -11.67
CA GLY A 60 8.35 -9.62 -13.09
C GLY A 60 9.16 -10.86 -13.45
N ASN A 61 10.10 -11.24 -12.58
CA ASN A 61 10.92 -12.44 -12.78
C ASN A 61 10.15 -13.76 -12.65
N ASN A 62 8.96 -13.74 -12.05
CA ASN A 62 8.12 -14.90 -11.81
C ASN A 62 6.83 -14.92 -12.67
N LEU A 63 6.50 -13.83 -13.38
CA LEU A 63 5.24 -13.69 -14.16
C LEU A 63 5.04 -14.77 -15.24
N TYR A 64 6.11 -15.40 -15.73
CA TYR A 64 6.04 -16.44 -16.75
C TYR A 64 5.46 -17.78 -16.24
N HIS A 65 5.43 -17.99 -14.92
CA HIS A 65 4.84 -19.19 -14.31
C HIS A 65 3.66 -18.78 -13.43
N ILE A 66 2.49 -18.65 -14.06
CA ILE A 66 1.21 -18.31 -13.41
C ILE A 66 0.78 -19.47 -12.50
N ARG A 67 1.38 -19.56 -11.31
CA ARG A 67 0.87 -20.37 -10.19
C ARG A 67 0.21 -19.43 -9.21
N PHE A 68 -1.03 -19.71 -8.85
CA PHE A 68 -1.77 -18.95 -7.85
C PHE A 68 -0.98 -18.94 -6.54
N SER A 69 -0.49 -17.78 -6.13
CA SER A 69 0.39 -17.61 -4.97
C SER A 69 -0.01 -16.37 -4.17
N THR A 70 0.32 -16.38 -2.87
CA THR A 70 0.07 -15.25 -1.98
C THR A 70 0.79 -13.97 -2.43
N GLY A 71 1.88 -14.10 -3.20
CA GLY A 71 2.58 -12.98 -3.82
C GLY A 71 1.75 -12.29 -4.90
N TYR A 72 1.09 -13.04 -5.77
CA TYR A 72 0.20 -12.46 -6.80
C TYR A 72 -1.04 -11.81 -6.21
N ILE A 73 -1.64 -12.43 -5.19
CA ILE A 73 -2.77 -11.84 -4.47
C ILE A 73 -2.36 -10.50 -3.86
N SER A 74 -1.18 -10.46 -3.22
CA SER A 74 -0.64 -9.22 -2.63
C SER A 74 -0.36 -8.15 -3.68
N LEU A 75 0.20 -8.53 -4.84
CA LEU A 75 0.41 -7.61 -5.95
C LEU A 75 -0.90 -7.00 -6.45
N LEU A 76 -1.92 -7.82 -6.70
CA LEU A 76 -3.22 -7.37 -7.19
C LEU A 76 -3.91 -6.45 -6.17
N LEU A 77 -3.88 -6.83 -4.89
CA LEU A 77 -4.39 -5.98 -3.81
C LEU A 77 -3.65 -4.64 -3.73
N MET A 78 -2.32 -4.65 -3.88
CA MET A 78 -1.53 -3.41 -3.85
C MET A 78 -1.88 -2.47 -5.00
N VAL A 79 -2.09 -3.02 -6.21
CA VAL A 79 -2.59 -2.24 -7.36
C VAL A 79 -3.97 -1.65 -7.06
N MET A 80 -4.91 -2.45 -6.55
CA MET A 80 -6.26 -1.97 -6.25
C MET A 80 -6.27 -0.88 -5.17
N VAL A 81 -5.51 -1.06 -4.09
CA VAL A 81 -5.37 -0.07 -3.01
C VAL A 81 -4.81 1.24 -3.56
N THR A 82 -3.76 1.18 -4.37
CA THR A 82 -3.13 2.36 -4.98
C THR A 82 -4.08 3.07 -5.95
N LEU A 83 -4.79 2.33 -6.81
CA LEU A 83 -5.78 2.91 -7.74
C LEU A 83 -6.92 3.61 -7.00
N ILE A 84 -7.46 2.99 -5.95
CA ILE A 84 -8.50 3.61 -5.11
C ILE A 84 -7.97 4.88 -4.44
N GLY A 85 -6.73 4.87 -3.94
CA GLY A 85 -6.09 6.05 -3.36
C GLY A 85 -5.95 7.20 -4.36
N ILE A 86 -5.57 6.90 -5.60
CA ILE A 86 -5.50 7.86 -6.70
C ILE A 86 -6.90 8.41 -7.02
N LEU A 87 -7.90 7.54 -7.15
CA LEU A 87 -9.30 7.93 -7.38
C LEU A 87 -9.80 8.89 -6.30
N MET A 88 -9.57 8.57 -5.02
CA MET A 88 -9.94 9.43 -3.89
C MET A 88 -9.24 10.79 -3.91
N LYS A 89 -7.99 10.86 -4.38
CA LYS A 89 -7.21 12.11 -4.43
C LYS A 89 -7.62 13.02 -5.59
N TYR A 90 -7.73 12.47 -6.80
CA TYR A 90 -7.89 13.24 -8.03
C TYR A 90 -9.35 13.36 -8.47
N PHE A 91 -10.18 12.33 -8.25
CA PHE A 91 -11.57 12.29 -8.72
C PHE A 91 -12.55 12.67 -7.61
N LYS A 92 -12.36 13.88 -7.06
CA LYS A 92 -13.15 14.38 -5.91
C LYS A 92 -14.66 14.37 -6.16
N LYS A 93 -15.14 14.63 -7.40
CA LYS A 93 -16.58 14.60 -7.71
C LYS A 93 -17.21 13.20 -7.48
N ILE A 94 -16.51 12.15 -7.90
CA ILE A 94 -16.96 10.75 -7.72
C ILE A 94 -16.84 10.33 -6.25
N TYR A 95 -15.74 10.74 -5.61
CA TYR A 95 -15.50 10.48 -4.19
C TYR A 95 -16.52 11.15 -3.27
N VAL A 96 -16.85 12.44 -3.48
CA VAL A 96 -17.74 13.21 -2.59
C VAL A 96 -19.12 12.56 -2.48
N ARG A 97 -19.63 11.98 -3.56
CA ARG A 97 -20.95 11.31 -3.58
C ARG A 97 -20.99 10.06 -2.69
N HIS A 98 -19.89 9.30 -2.59
CA HIS A 98 -19.81 8.04 -1.84
C HIS A 98 -18.59 7.99 -0.92
N LYS A 99 -18.31 9.10 -0.25
CA LYS A 99 -17.07 9.34 0.50
C LYS A 99 -16.73 8.21 1.47
N MET A 100 -17.73 7.79 2.26
CA MET A 100 -17.56 6.75 3.27
C MET A 100 -17.28 5.38 2.64
N PHE A 101 -17.99 5.02 1.57
CA PHE A 101 -17.77 3.76 0.86
C PHE A 101 -16.33 3.66 0.36
N TRP A 102 -15.84 4.66 -0.37
CA TRP A 102 -14.46 4.65 -0.89
C TRP A 102 -13.41 4.60 0.22
N LEU A 103 -13.63 5.35 1.31
CA LEU A 103 -12.73 5.35 2.46
C LEU A 103 -12.69 3.97 3.15
N TYR A 104 -13.84 3.37 3.44
CA TYR A 104 -13.91 2.06 4.09
C TYR A 104 -13.36 0.96 3.19
N THR A 105 -13.67 0.98 1.89
CA THR A 105 -13.12 0.03 0.92
C THR A 105 -11.60 0.14 0.86
N HIS A 106 -11.04 1.35 0.81
CA HIS A 106 -9.58 1.55 0.84
C HIS A 106 -8.94 1.02 2.13
N ILE A 107 -9.54 1.31 3.29
CA ILE A 107 -9.04 0.81 4.59
C ILE A 107 -9.12 -0.72 4.64
N PHE A 108 -10.25 -1.30 4.27
CA PHE A 108 -10.48 -2.74 4.29
C PHE A 108 -9.48 -3.47 3.39
N LEU A 109 -9.31 -3.02 2.15
CA LEU A 109 -8.33 -3.59 1.23
C LEU A 109 -6.89 -3.43 1.73
N THR A 110 -6.56 -2.31 2.38
CA THR A 110 -5.24 -2.11 2.99
C THR A 110 -4.99 -3.11 4.12
N ILE A 111 -5.99 -3.40 4.96
CA ILE A 111 -5.87 -4.41 6.03
C ILE A 111 -5.65 -5.80 5.45
N ILE A 112 -6.43 -6.19 4.42
CA ILE A 112 -6.24 -7.46 3.73
C ILE A 112 -4.84 -7.53 3.12
N LEU A 113 -4.39 -6.47 2.46
CA LEU A 113 -3.06 -6.38 1.85
C LEU A 113 -1.94 -6.58 2.87
N ILE A 114 -2.03 -5.96 4.05
CA ILE A 114 -1.07 -6.18 5.14
C ILE A 114 -1.03 -7.66 5.50
N GLY A 115 -2.19 -8.28 5.71
CA GLY A 115 -2.30 -9.71 6.04
C GLY A 115 -1.69 -10.61 4.96
N THR A 116 -1.96 -10.35 3.68
CA THR A 116 -1.44 -11.17 2.58
C THR A 116 0.05 -10.99 2.37
N ILE A 117 0.58 -9.76 2.54
CA ILE A 117 2.03 -9.50 2.50
C ILE A 117 2.72 -10.22 3.65
N SER A 118 2.21 -10.11 4.88
CA SER A 118 2.75 -10.81 6.05
C SER A 118 2.77 -12.32 5.83
N LEU A 119 1.68 -12.89 5.31
CA LEU A 119 1.60 -14.31 4.97
C LEU A 119 2.60 -14.70 3.87
N HIS A 120 2.78 -13.86 2.85
CA HIS A 120 3.75 -14.08 1.78
C HIS A 120 5.19 -14.11 2.30
N ILE A 121 5.56 -13.12 3.13
CA ILE A 121 6.88 -13.05 3.77
C ILE A 121 7.09 -14.24 4.71
N PHE A 122 6.11 -14.55 5.56
CA PHE A 122 6.20 -15.65 6.51
C PHE A 122 6.37 -17.00 5.81
N ARG A 123 5.58 -17.27 4.77
CA ARG A 123 5.75 -18.48 3.94
C ARG A 123 7.12 -18.52 3.29
N TYR A 124 7.60 -17.40 2.76
CA TYR A 124 8.93 -17.36 2.13
C TYR A 124 10.05 -17.59 3.15
N LEU A 125 9.94 -17.07 4.37
CA LEU A 125 10.95 -17.23 5.42
C LEU A 125 10.94 -18.60 6.10
N LEU A 126 9.81 -19.32 6.12
CA LEU A 126 9.66 -20.61 6.83
C LEU A 126 9.58 -21.85 5.94
N LEU A 127 9.14 -21.70 4.69
CA LEU A 127 8.96 -22.81 3.74
C LEU A 127 9.98 -22.78 2.60
N GLN A 128 11.00 -21.93 2.72
CA GLN A 128 12.29 -22.15 2.06
C GLN A 128 13.10 -23.18 2.85
#